data_AF-A0A2U2DEU2-F1
#
_entry.id   AF-A0A2U2DEU2-F1
#
_cell.length_a   1.000
_cell.length_b   1.000
_cell.length_c   1.000
_cell.angle_alpha   90.00
_cell.angle_beta   90.00
_cell.angle_gamma   90.00
#
_symmetry.space_group_name_H-M   'P 1'
#
loop_
_entity.id
_entity.type
_entity.pdbx_description
1 polymer ?
#
loop_
_entity_poly.entity_id
_entity_poly.type
_entity_poly.pdbx_seq_one_letter_code
_entity_poly.pdbx_strand_id
1 'polypeptide(L)'
;MPVFISYRHTDRPQAIALNERLKRAGIKTYLDVLDAESQTTDDITTVITRNITECTHLLAVVSDKTAQSWWVPFEIGEATISNRRICSFKTGNSELPEYLDKWPKLVQGADIDFFIDEYHREVSHKRSIALGSVSGTESARLFNKSNADRFHAELKNRIRRGF
;
A
#
# COMPACT_ATOMS: atom_id res chain seq x y z
N MET A 1 -3.01 4.17 -11.59
CA MET A 1 -1.98 4.34 -10.55
C MET A 1 -1.80 2.97 -9.92
N PRO A 2 -0.63 2.29 -10.00
CA PRO A 2 -0.59 0.89 -9.61
C PRO A 2 -0.55 0.71 -8.09
N VAL A 3 -1.18 -0.37 -7.60
CA VAL A 3 -1.08 -0.85 -6.22
C VAL A 3 -0.16 -2.06 -6.20
N PHE A 4 0.92 -2.00 -5.42
CA PHE A 4 1.72 -3.17 -5.08
C PHE A 4 1.06 -3.89 -3.90
N ILE A 5 0.72 -5.17 -4.08
CA ILE A 5 0.21 -6.05 -3.02
C ILE A 5 1.33 -7.02 -2.67
N SER A 6 1.81 -6.90 -1.43
CA SER A 6 2.89 -7.73 -0.89
C SER A 6 2.35 -8.72 0.14
N TYR A 7 2.82 -9.96 0.10
CA TYR A 7 2.37 -11.04 0.98
C TYR A 7 3.40 -12.19 1.03
N ARG A 8 3.36 -13.00 2.10
CA ARG A 8 4.03 -14.32 2.17
C ARG A 8 3.08 -15.44 1.78
N HIS A 9 3.60 -16.62 1.46
CA HIS A 9 2.80 -17.75 0.98
C HIS A 9 1.63 -18.14 1.91
N THR A 10 1.80 -17.95 3.23
CA THR A 10 0.77 -18.16 4.27
C THR A 10 -0.51 -17.36 4.05
N ASP A 11 -0.41 -16.17 3.46
CA ASP A 11 -1.49 -15.17 3.35
C ASP A 11 -2.02 -15.07 1.90
N ARG A 12 -1.64 -16.03 1.05
CA ARG A 12 -1.99 -16.13 -0.37
C ARG A 12 -3.49 -16.10 -0.66
N PRO A 13 -4.38 -16.81 0.08
CA PRO A 13 -5.82 -16.75 -0.19
C PRO A 13 -6.39 -15.33 -0.05
N GLN A 14 -5.96 -14.60 1.00
CA GLN A 14 -6.40 -13.24 1.31
C GLN A 14 -5.82 -12.26 0.29
N ALA A 15 -4.53 -12.37 -0.04
CA ALA A 15 -3.88 -11.53 -1.05
C ALA A 15 -4.51 -11.68 -2.45
N ILE A 16 -4.88 -12.90 -2.85
CA ILE A 16 -5.60 -13.17 -4.11
C ILE A 16 -7.02 -12.57 -4.07
N ALA A 17 -7.78 -12.77 -2.99
CA ALA A 17 -9.13 -12.21 -2.86
C ALA A 17 -9.14 -10.67 -2.90
N LEU A 18 -8.15 -10.04 -2.26
CA LEU A 18 -7.89 -8.60 -2.26
C LEU A 18 -7.53 -8.10 -3.66
N ASN A 19 -6.59 -8.77 -4.33
CA ASN A 19 -6.18 -8.49 -5.72
C ASN A 19 -7.36 -8.51 -6.70
N GLU A 20 -8.18 -9.56 -6.68
CA GLU A 20 -9.34 -9.65 -7.57
C GLU A 20 -10.44 -8.65 -7.21
N ARG A 21 -10.51 -8.14 -5.97
CA ARG A 21 -11.44 -7.05 -5.61
C ARG A 21 -10.96 -5.70 -6.16
N LEU A 22 -9.68 -5.38 -6.02
CA LEU A 22 -9.10 -4.15 -6.58
C LEU A 22 -9.19 -4.15 -8.11
N LYS A 23 -8.88 -5.27 -8.78
CA LYS A 23 -9.08 -5.43 -10.24
C LYS A 23 -10.52 -5.18 -10.68
N ARG A 24 -11.51 -5.75 -9.98
CA ARG A 24 -12.94 -5.51 -10.26
C ARG A 24 -13.35 -4.04 -10.09
N ALA A 25 -12.67 -3.30 -9.22
CA ALA A 25 -12.81 -1.85 -9.08
C ALA A 25 -12.00 -1.03 -10.13
N GLY A 26 -11.45 -1.66 -11.17
CA GLY A 26 -10.68 -1.01 -12.23
C GLY A 26 -9.26 -0.59 -11.83
N ILE A 27 -8.73 -1.12 -10.73
CA ILE A 27 -7.41 -0.74 -10.18
C ILE A 27 -6.34 -1.70 -10.72
N LYS A 28 -5.28 -1.16 -11.33
CA LYS A 28 -4.12 -1.96 -11.74
C LYS A 28 -3.35 -2.40 -10.50
N THR A 29 -3.24 -3.70 -10.30
CA THR A 29 -2.44 -4.31 -9.24
C THR A 29 -1.16 -4.94 -9.79
N TYR A 30 -0.15 -5.02 -8.94
CA TYR A 30 0.96 -5.97 -9.02
C TYR A 30 0.91 -6.79 -7.73
N LEU A 31 1.08 -8.11 -7.82
CA LEU A 31 0.91 -9.06 -6.71
C LEU A 31 2.12 -9.97 -6.67
N ASP A 32 2.92 -9.90 -5.60
CA ASP A 32 4.21 -10.60 -5.52
C ASP A 32 4.37 -11.38 -4.21
N VAL A 33 4.98 -12.57 -4.30
CA VAL A 33 5.23 -13.45 -3.14
C VAL A 33 6.62 -13.16 -2.60
N LEU A 34 6.68 -12.52 -1.44
CA LEU A 34 7.95 -12.41 -0.72
C LEU A 34 8.14 -13.69 0.10
N ASP A 35 9.04 -14.59 -0.30
CA ASP A 35 9.42 -15.75 0.53
C ASP A 35 10.94 -15.90 0.65
N ALA A 36 11.41 -16.08 1.88
CA ALA A 36 12.85 -16.12 2.18
C ALA A 36 13.45 -17.52 2.05
N GLU A 37 12.61 -18.57 1.99
CA GLU A 37 13.08 -19.93 1.69
C GLU A 37 13.42 -20.11 0.18
N SER A 38 13.23 -19.08 -0.65
CA SER A 38 13.32 -19.17 -2.12
C SER A 38 14.14 -18.09 -2.83
N GLN A 39 14.71 -17.09 -2.12
CA GLN A 39 15.46 -15.97 -2.73
C GLN A 39 16.63 -15.51 -1.85
N THR A 40 17.65 -14.88 -2.44
CA THR A 40 18.72 -14.22 -1.67
C THR A 40 18.28 -12.83 -1.18
N THR A 41 18.96 -12.29 -0.17
CA THR A 41 18.68 -10.96 0.40
C THR A 41 18.82 -9.82 -0.62
N ASP A 42 19.78 -9.93 -1.53
CA ASP A 42 20.06 -8.89 -2.54
C ASP A 42 19.00 -8.94 -3.67
N ASP A 43 18.54 -10.14 -4.04
CA ASP A 43 17.44 -10.30 -5.00
C ASP A 43 16.14 -9.70 -4.46
N ILE A 44 15.73 -10.09 -3.23
CA ILE A 44 14.43 -9.72 -2.67
C ILE A 44 14.35 -8.22 -2.35
N THR A 45 15.44 -7.59 -1.88
CA THR A 45 15.50 -6.13 -1.71
C THR A 45 15.37 -5.41 -3.05
N THR A 46 16.09 -5.86 -4.08
CA THR A 46 16.01 -5.29 -5.45
C THR A 46 14.58 -5.41 -6.02
N VAL A 47 13.92 -6.56 -5.85
CA VAL A 47 12.52 -6.78 -6.27
C VAL A 47 11.56 -5.85 -5.52
N ILE A 48 11.70 -5.72 -4.20
CA ILE A 48 10.89 -4.81 -3.38
C ILE A 48 11.05 -3.36 -3.83
N THR A 49 12.28 -2.84 -3.89
CA THR A 49 12.58 -1.46 -4.32
C THR A 49 12.04 -1.19 -5.72
N ARG A 50 12.15 -2.15 -6.63
CA ARG A 50 11.57 -2.05 -7.98
C ARG A 50 10.04 -1.98 -7.95
N ASN A 51 9.36 -2.91 -7.27
CA ASN A 51 7.90 -2.95 -7.17
C ASN A 51 7.35 -1.66 -6.55
N ILE A 52 8.00 -1.15 -5.49
CA ILE A 52 7.68 0.12 -4.84
C ILE A 52 7.99 1.32 -5.76
N THR A 53 8.99 1.23 -6.65
CA THR A 53 9.33 2.27 -7.64
C THR A 53 8.33 2.33 -8.80
N GLU A 54 7.88 1.20 -9.32
CA GLU A 54 6.86 1.14 -10.40
C GLU A 54 5.44 1.47 -9.90
N CYS A 55 5.15 1.22 -8.62
CA CYS A 55 3.82 1.42 -8.04
C CYS A 55 3.62 2.81 -7.40
N THR A 56 2.40 3.05 -6.91
CA THR A 56 1.98 4.31 -6.24
C THR A 56 1.41 4.10 -4.85
N HIS A 57 0.85 2.91 -4.61
CA HIS A 57 0.33 2.45 -3.33
C HIS A 57 1.08 1.17 -2.96
N LEU A 58 1.34 0.98 -1.66
CA LEU A 58 1.80 -0.29 -1.09
C LEU A 58 0.66 -0.80 -0.20
N LEU A 59 0.22 -2.03 -0.42
CA LEU A 59 -0.80 -2.70 0.35
C LEU A 59 -0.21 -4.03 0.87
N ALA A 60 0.43 -3.96 2.04
CA ALA A 60 1.05 -5.12 2.66
C ALA A 60 -0.01 -5.99 3.35
N VAL A 61 -0.11 -7.26 2.99
CA VAL A 61 -0.96 -8.25 3.64
C VAL A 61 -0.15 -8.85 4.78
N VAL A 62 -0.58 -8.61 6.03
CA VAL A 62 0.24 -8.86 7.21
C VAL A 62 -0.52 -9.68 8.26
N SER A 63 -0.07 -10.92 8.47
CA SER A 63 -0.32 -11.73 9.67
C SER A 63 0.77 -11.49 10.71
N ASP A 64 0.52 -11.90 11.97
CA ASP A 64 1.52 -11.85 13.06
C ASP A 64 2.89 -12.42 12.68
N LYS A 65 2.93 -13.62 12.07
CA LYS A 65 4.14 -14.27 11.57
C LYS A 65 4.90 -13.40 10.57
N THR A 66 4.18 -12.75 9.66
CA THR A 66 4.77 -11.85 8.65
C THR A 66 5.14 -10.47 9.20
N ALA A 67 4.59 -10.07 10.35
CA ALA A 67 4.88 -8.77 10.96
C ALA A 67 6.22 -8.77 11.74
N GLN A 68 6.66 -9.93 12.24
CA GLN A 68 7.93 -10.16 12.96
C GLN A 68 9.17 -10.14 12.05
N SER A 69 9.05 -9.61 10.84
CA SER A 69 9.71 -10.20 9.68
C SER A 69 10.28 -9.12 8.75
N TRP A 70 11.59 -9.17 8.50
CA TRP A 70 12.40 -7.99 8.17
C TRP A 70 12.03 -7.25 6.88
N TRP A 71 11.43 -7.93 5.88
CA TRP A 71 11.01 -7.27 4.64
C TRP A 71 9.90 -6.25 4.88
N VAL A 72 9.00 -6.44 5.86
CA VAL A 72 7.89 -5.49 6.12
C VAL A 72 8.39 -4.10 6.52
N PRO A 73 9.24 -3.91 7.55
CA PRO A 73 9.78 -2.58 7.85
C PRO A 73 10.68 -2.03 6.72
N PHE A 74 11.32 -2.88 5.92
CA PHE A 74 12.08 -2.45 4.72
C PHE A 74 11.14 -1.88 3.64
N GLU A 75 10.08 -2.60 3.24
CA GLU A 75 9.04 -2.14 2.32
C GLU A 75 8.39 -0.84 2.78
N ILE A 76 8.07 -0.76 4.07
CA ILE A 76 7.48 0.42 4.69
C ILE A 76 8.45 1.62 4.63
N GLY A 77 9.76 1.39 4.82
CA GLY A 77 10.81 2.40 4.66
C GLY A 77 10.92 2.91 3.22
N GLU A 78 11.10 1.99 2.26
CA GLU A 78 11.19 2.28 0.82
C GLU A 78 9.96 3.02 0.30
N ALA A 79 8.77 2.59 0.71
CA ALA A 79 7.51 3.23 0.37
C ALA A 79 7.36 4.62 1.03
N THR A 80 7.95 4.84 2.21
CA THR A 80 7.95 6.14 2.90
C THR A 80 8.82 7.15 2.15
N ILE A 81 10.07 6.80 1.83
CA ILE A 81 10.97 7.71 1.08
C ILE A 81 10.45 7.97 -0.34
N SER A 82 9.79 6.98 -0.95
CA SER A 82 9.13 7.08 -2.26
C SER A 82 7.78 7.81 -2.22
N ASN A 83 7.33 8.26 -1.03
CA ASN A 83 6.05 8.95 -0.80
C ASN A 83 4.86 8.19 -1.38
N ARG A 84 4.79 6.88 -1.11
CA ARG A 84 3.71 5.99 -1.55
C ARG A 84 2.56 5.96 -0.56
N ARG A 85 1.41 5.54 -1.06
CA ARG A 85 0.19 5.34 -0.26
C ARG A 85 0.30 3.97 0.40
N ILE A 86 1.09 3.92 1.46
CA ILE A 86 1.24 2.77 2.37
C ILE A 86 -0.10 2.46 3.04
N CYS A 87 -0.45 1.19 3.10
CA CYS A 87 -1.58 0.64 3.83
C CYS A 87 -1.25 -0.81 4.18
N SER A 88 -1.80 -1.34 5.28
CA SER A 88 -1.70 -2.75 5.63
C SER A 88 -3.07 -3.41 5.72
N PHE A 89 -3.17 -4.69 5.35
CA PHE A 89 -4.35 -5.51 5.55
C PHE A 89 -4.02 -6.61 6.56
N LYS A 90 -4.61 -6.52 7.75
CA LYS A 90 -4.42 -7.47 8.86
C LYS A 90 -5.05 -8.82 8.52
N THR A 91 -4.28 -9.90 8.60
CA THR A 91 -4.78 -11.27 8.49
C THR A 91 -4.65 -12.00 9.83
N GLY A 92 -5.74 -12.64 10.26
CA GLY A 92 -5.82 -13.27 11.57
C GLY A 92 -6.14 -12.29 12.72
N ASN A 93 -6.14 -12.81 13.95
CA ASN A 93 -6.71 -12.10 15.11
C ASN A 93 -5.68 -11.28 15.89
N SER A 94 -4.42 -11.71 15.91
CA SER A 94 -3.31 -11.10 16.64
C SER A 94 -3.07 -9.64 16.29
N GLU A 95 -2.67 -8.80 17.24
CA GLU A 95 -2.37 -7.40 16.92
C GLU A 95 -1.10 -7.21 16.10
N LEU A 96 -1.13 -6.17 15.26
CA LEU A 96 0.01 -5.79 14.43
C LEU A 96 0.97 -4.90 15.23
N PRO A 97 2.30 -4.96 14.96
CA PRO A 97 3.29 -4.12 15.61
C PRO A 97 2.99 -2.62 15.50
N GLU A 98 3.22 -1.90 16.59
CA GLU A 98 2.94 -0.46 16.75
C GLU A 98 3.48 0.43 15.62
N TYR A 99 4.62 0.06 15.00
CA TYR A 99 5.18 0.84 13.89
C TYR A 99 4.24 0.94 12.67
N LEU A 100 3.31 -0.01 12.50
CA LEU A 100 2.31 0.03 11.43
C LEU A 100 1.15 0.99 11.72
N ASP A 101 0.93 1.38 12.98
CA ASP A 101 -0.17 2.28 13.40
C ASP A 101 0.02 3.71 12.87
N LYS A 102 1.22 4.03 12.36
CA LYS A 102 1.47 5.26 11.60
C LYS A 102 0.65 5.33 10.30
N TRP A 103 0.26 4.20 9.71
CA TRP A 103 -0.48 4.11 8.44
C TRP A 103 -1.88 3.48 8.61
N PRO A 104 -2.75 3.52 7.58
CA PRO A 104 -4.07 2.89 7.67
C PRO A 104 -3.95 1.36 7.75
N LYS A 105 -4.49 0.76 8.82
CA LYS A 105 -4.65 -0.69 8.99
C LYS A 105 -6.09 -1.08 8.60
N LEU A 106 -6.24 -1.85 7.53
CA LEU A 106 -7.49 -2.51 7.14
C LEU A 106 -7.61 -3.84 7.91
N VAL A 107 -8.82 -4.20 8.34
CA VAL A 107 -9.09 -5.43 9.11
C VAL A 107 -10.28 -6.20 8.54
N GLN A 108 -11.27 -5.51 7.97
CA GLN A 108 -12.54 -6.08 7.51
C GLN A 108 -12.84 -5.76 6.04
N GLY A 109 -13.90 -6.38 5.53
CA GLY A 109 -14.34 -6.22 4.14
C GLY A 109 -14.67 -4.78 3.74
N ALA A 110 -15.25 -3.97 4.63
CA ALA A 110 -15.64 -2.58 4.33
C ALA A 110 -14.43 -1.63 4.16
N ASP A 111 -13.35 -1.86 4.91
CA ASP A 111 -12.17 -0.99 4.88
C ASP A 111 -11.49 -0.99 3.49
N ILE A 112 -11.61 -2.10 2.75
CA ILE A 112 -11.12 -2.21 1.37
C ILE A 112 -11.95 -1.33 0.42
N ASP A 113 -13.25 -1.15 0.67
CA ASP A 113 -14.06 -0.22 -0.12
C ASP A 113 -13.67 1.24 0.17
N PHE A 114 -13.35 1.57 1.43
CA PHE A 114 -12.80 2.88 1.78
C PHE A 114 -11.46 3.15 1.08
N PHE A 115 -10.60 2.14 0.94
CA PHE A 115 -9.36 2.22 0.14
C PHE A 115 -9.65 2.43 -1.35
N ILE A 116 -10.62 1.71 -1.92
CA ILE A 116 -11.03 1.83 -3.33
C ILE A 116 -11.58 3.24 -3.62
N ASP A 117 -12.45 3.77 -2.75
CA ASP A 117 -13.00 5.11 -2.83
C ASP A 117 -11.90 6.17 -2.83
N GLU A 118 -10.97 6.13 -1.87
CA GLU A 118 -9.93 7.14 -1.73
C GLU A 118 -8.88 7.06 -2.85
N TYR A 119 -8.58 5.85 -3.34
CA TYR A 119 -7.82 5.65 -4.58
C TYR A 119 -8.48 6.38 -5.77
N HIS A 120 -9.79 6.22 -5.98
CA HIS A 120 -10.49 6.83 -7.11
C HIS A 120 -10.67 8.36 -6.94
N ARG A 121 -10.82 8.84 -5.71
CA ARG A 121 -10.76 10.27 -5.36
C ARG A 121 -9.40 10.86 -5.75
N GLU A 122 -8.29 10.21 -5.39
CA GLU A 122 -6.95 10.68 -5.74
C GLU A 122 -6.70 10.64 -7.26
N VAL A 123 -7.11 9.57 -7.96
CA VAL A 123 -7.03 9.48 -9.43
C VAL A 123 -7.76 10.66 -10.09
N SER A 124 -8.94 11.02 -9.57
CA SER A 124 -9.75 12.13 -10.09
C SER A 124 -9.09 13.49 -9.82
N HIS A 125 -8.60 13.71 -8.60
CA HIS A 125 -7.90 14.94 -8.19
C HIS A 125 -6.55 15.12 -8.93
N LYS A 126 -5.85 14.02 -9.23
CA LYS A 126 -4.61 14.06 -10.03
C LYS A 126 -4.88 14.41 -11.49
N ARG A 127 -6.02 13.99 -12.07
CA ARG A 127 -6.42 14.36 -13.44
C ARG A 127 -6.71 15.84 -13.58
N SER A 128 -7.41 16.47 -12.62
CA SER A 128 -7.68 17.91 -12.68
C SER A 128 -6.40 18.75 -12.53
N ILE A 129 -5.47 18.35 -11.65
CA ILE A 129 -4.22 19.10 -11.43
C ILE A 129 -3.21 18.90 -12.57
N ALA A 130 -3.18 17.75 -13.23
CA ALA A 130 -2.35 17.54 -14.42
C ALA A 130 -2.69 18.52 -15.56
N LEU A 131 -3.91 19.05 -15.60
CA LEU A 131 -4.37 20.04 -16.58
C LEU A 131 -3.88 21.47 -16.29
N GLY A 132 -3.36 21.73 -15.09
CA GLY A 132 -2.98 23.08 -14.60
C GLY A 132 -1.48 23.34 -14.44
N SER A 133 -0.63 22.44 -14.96
CA SER A 133 0.85 22.44 -14.95
C SER A 133 1.58 22.60 -13.59
N VAL A 134 2.39 21.59 -13.24
CA VAL A 134 3.32 21.65 -12.10
C VAL A 134 4.75 21.55 -12.62
N SER A 135 5.42 22.70 -12.74
CA SER A 135 6.83 22.78 -13.13
C SER A 135 7.77 22.54 -11.95
N GLY A 136 8.73 21.64 -12.12
CA GLY A 136 9.82 21.37 -11.16
C GLY A 136 9.74 20.01 -10.46
N THR A 137 10.87 19.30 -10.43
CA THR A 137 11.00 17.96 -9.83
C THR A 137 10.77 17.97 -8.31
N GLU A 138 11.19 19.03 -7.63
CA GLU A 138 10.97 19.21 -6.19
C GLU A 138 9.50 19.52 -5.87
N SER A 139 8.88 20.43 -6.65
CA SER A 139 7.44 20.70 -6.61
C SER A 139 6.62 19.41 -6.76
N ALA A 140 6.99 18.56 -7.71
CA ALA A 140 6.36 17.26 -7.93
C ALA A 140 6.57 16.28 -6.76
N ARG A 141 7.74 16.27 -6.11
CA ARG A 141 8.00 15.46 -4.90
C ARG A 141 7.18 15.94 -3.70
N LEU A 142 7.17 17.24 -3.41
CA LEU A 142 6.39 17.84 -2.31
C LEU A 142 4.89 17.64 -2.52
N PHE A 143 4.41 17.83 -3.75
CA PHE A 143 3.02 17.54 -4.10
C PHE A 143 2.69 16.04 -3.94
N ASN A 144 3.56 15.14 -4.39
CA ASN A 144 3.35 13.70 -4.22
C ASN A 144 3.31 13.29 -2.74
N LYS A 145 4.14 13.91 -1.89
CA LYS A 145 4.10 13.75 -0.43
C LYS A 145 2.76 14.18 0.16
N SER A 146 2.33 15.42 -0.12
CA SER A 146 1.07 15.97 0.38
C SER A 146 -0.15 15.11 0.02
N ASN A 147 -0.17 14.52 -1.18
CA ASN A 147 -1.25 13.58 -1.56
C ASN A 147 -1.17 12.24 -0.80
N ALA A 148 0.02 11.72 -0.50
CA ALA A 148 0.18 10.53 0.36
C ALA A 148 -0.31 10.80 1.78
N ASP A 149 0.15 11.90 2.38
CA ASP A 149 -0.23 12.31 3.75
C ASP A 149 -1.77 12.52 3.85
N ARG A 150 -2.41 13.11 2.83
CA ARG A 150 -3.87 13.24 2.76
C ARG A 150 -4.57 11.87 2.65
N PHE A 151 -4.14 11.00 1.74
CA PHE A 151 -4.69 9.65 1.58
C PHE A 151 -4.64 8.87 2.90
N HIS A 152 -3.51 8.97 3.63
CA HIS A 152 -3.34 8.34 4.93
C HIS A 152 -4.27 8.90 6.00
N ALA A 153 -4.49 10.22 6.02
CA ALA A 153 -5.40 10.87 6.95
C ALA A 153 -6.87 10.51 6.67
N GLU A 154 -7.34 10.64 5.43
CA GLU A 154 -8.73 10.36 5.08
C GLU A 154 -9.10 8.88 5.23
N LEU A 155 -8.25 7.96 4.76
CA LEU A 155 -8.51 6.53 4.91
C LEU A 155 -8.56 6.11 6.39
N LYS A 156 -7.64 6.62 7.24
CA LYS A 156 -7.72 6.43 8.71
C LYS A 156 -9.01 7.00 9.30
N ASN A 157 -9.42 8.20 8.88
CA ASN A 157 -10.63 8.84 9.40
C ASN A 157 -11.89 8.03 9.07
N ARG A 158 -11.98 7.44 7.87
CA ARG A 158 -13.12 6.59 7.47
C ARG A 158 -13.13 5.24 8.19
N ILE A 159 -11.99 4.54 8.28
CA ILE A 159 -11.88 3.29 9.04
C ILE A 159 -12.30 3.50 10.50
N ARG A 160 -11.88 4.61 11.14
CA ARG A 160 -12.25 4.94 12.52
C ARG A 160 -13.73 5.36 12.70
N ARG A 161 -14.43 5.76 11.62
CA ARG A 161 -15.84 6.16 11.65
C ARG A 161 -16.79 5.03 11.24
N GLY A 162 -16.34 4.10 10.39
CA GLY A 162 -17.16 3.04 9.80
C GLY A 162 -17.99 3.48 8.58
N PHE A 163 -17.75 4.69 8.05
CA PHE A 163 -18.39 5.25 6.84
C PHE A 163 -17.52 6.33 6.18
#